data_AF-A0A2V6F268-F1
#
_entry.id   AF-A0A2V6F268-F1
#
_cell.length_a   1.000
_cell.length_b   1.000
_cell.length_c   1.000
_cell.angle_alpha   90.00
_cell.angle_beta   90.00
_cell.angle_gamma   90.00
#
_symmetry.space_group_name_H-M   'P 1'
#
loop_
_entity.id
_entity.type
_entity.pdbx_description
1 polymer ?
#
loop_
_entity_poly.entity_id
_entity_poly.type
_entity_poly.pdbx_seq_one_letter_code
_entity_poly.pdbx_strand_id
1 'polypeptide(L)'
;MNAVRVRFAPSPTGYLHIGGARTALFNWLFARHHSGTFVLRVEDTDRARNTEEFAAAIYEGLRWLGLNWDEGPHVGGNFGPYFQSQRNEIYERYLKKLQDAGHIFEDQGALRFRSPREHVVVDDLVCGKIDFDLSNEQREFRMSFVGKIIFQTRRSTSSFIARSGRRRRTLRTSPSF
;
A
#
# COMPACT_ATOMS: atom_id res chain seq x y z
N MET A 1 10.64 10.90 -28.32
CA MET A 1 10.04 10.78 -26.97
C MET A 1 8.95 9.73 -27.06
N ASN A 2 8.87 8.78 -26.11
CA ASN A 2 7.75 7.84 -26.08
C ASN A 2 6.45 8.61 -25.80
N ALA A 3 5.36 8.19 -26.44
CA ALA A 3 4.05 8.78 -26.18
C ALA A 3 3.68 8.61 -24.70
N VAL A 4 3.05 9.64 -24.11
CA VAL A 4 2.59 9.60 -22.72
C VAL A 4 1.58 8.47 -22.55
N ARG A 5 1.76 7.63 -21.52
CA ARG A 5 0.83 6.55 -21.17
C ARG A 5 0.63 6.55 -19.66
N VAL A 6 -0.62 6.67 -19.25
CA VAL A 6 -1.02 6.69 -17.84
C VAL A 6 -2.18 5.75 -17.61
N ARG A 7 -2.42 5.35 -16.36
CA ARG A 7 -3.46 4.36 -16.03
C ARG A 7 -4.24 4.68 -14.78
N PHE A 8 -5.52 4.33 -14.82
CA PHE A 8 -6.35 4.11 -13.64
C PHE A 8 -6.48 2.60 -13.41
N ALA A 9 -6.13 2.15 -12.21
CA ALA A 9 -6.06 0.73 -11.87
C ALA A 9 -6.90 0.39 -10.62
N PRO A 10 -8.25 0.35 -10.74
CA PRO A 10 -9.12 0.06 -9.61
C PRO A 10 -9.20 -1.44 -9.29
N SER A 11 -9.34 -1.77 -8.01
CA SER A 11 -9.78 -3.09 -7.55
C SER A 11 -11.31 -3.12 -7.44
N PRO A 12 -12.02 -4.10 -8.04
CA PRO A 12 -13.47 -4.16 -8.02
C PRO A 12 -14.02 -4.74 -6.70
N THR A 13 -13.53 -4.23 -5.57
CA THR A 13 -13.98 -4.64 -4.22
C THR A 13 -15.06 -3.70 -3.64
N GLY A 14 -15.54 -2.76 -4.45
CA GLY A 14 -16.54 -1.77 -4.06
C GLY A 14 -16.77 -0.73 -5.16
N TYR A 15 -17.67 0.20 -4.91
CA TYR A 15 -18.03 1.27 -5.85
C TYR A 15 -16.89 2.28 -6.07
N LEU A 16 -16.94 2.97 -7.21
CA LEU A 16 -16.06 4.09 -7.52
C LEU A 16 -16.27 5.24 -6.52
N HIS A 17 -15.37 5.37 -5.54
CA HIS A 17 -15.40 6.47 -4.58
C HIS A 17 -14.76 7.73 -5.16
N ILE A 18 -15.03 8.88 -4.53
CA ILE A 18 -14.60 10.21 -5.02
C ILE A 18 -13.07 10.34 -5.18
N GLY A 19 -12.30 9.71 -4.30
CA GLY A 19 -10.83 9.66 -4.41
C GLY A 19 -10.36 8.89 -5.65
N GLY A 20 -11.05 7.80 -6.00
CA GLY A 20 -10.80 7.03 -7.22
C GLY A 20 -11.16 7.85 -8.46
N ALA A 21 -12.34 8.49 -8.47
CA ALA A 21 -12.76 9.38 -9.54
C ALA A 21 -11.78 10.54 -9.75
N ARG A 22 -11.30 11.17 -8.67
CA ARG A 22 -10.27 12.23 -8.71
C ARG A 22 -8.98 11.72 -9.36
N THR A 23 -8.52 10.52 -8.98
CA THR A 23 -7.31 9.91 -9.55
C THR A 23 -7.48 9.62 -11.04
N ALA A 24 -8.63 9.05 -11.43
CA ALA A 24 -8.95 8.79 -12.83
C ALA A 24 -8.99 10.08 -13.65
N LEU A 25 -9.64 11.13 -13.13
CA LEU A 25 -9.74 12.44 -13.77
C LEU A 25 -8.36 13.05 -14.06
N PHE A 26 -7.43 13.06 -13.09
CA PHE A 26 -6.10 13.63 -13.34
C PHE A 26 -5.31 12.85 -14.38
N ASN A 27 -5.35 11.52 -14.33
CA ASN A 27 -4.68 10.70 -15.34
C ASN A 27 -5.31 10.93 -16.72
N TRP A 28 -6.63 11.00 -16.80
CA TRP A 28 -7.34 11.28 -18.05
C TRP A 28 -6.97 12.65 -18.61
N LEU A 29 -7.03 13.72 -17.81
CA LEU A 29 -6.64 15.07 -18.22
C LEU A 29 -5.18 15.13 -18.67
N PHE A 30 -4.27 14.48 -17.94
CA PHE A 30 -2.86 14.43 -18.30
C PHE A 30 -2.63 13.73 -19.64
N ALA A 31 -3.32 12.61 -19.88
CA ALA A 31 -3.28 11.91 -21.17
C ALA A 31 -3.81 12.82 -22.30
N ARG A 32 -4.99 13.44 -22.13
CA ARG A 32 -5.58 14.30 -23.17
C ARG A 32 -4.73 15.52 -23.47
N HIS A 33 -4.17 16.16 -22.44
CA HIS A 33 -3.29 17.32 -22.61
C HIS A 33 -2.03 17.00 -23.42
N HIS A 34 -1.47 15.80 -23.25
CA HIS A 34 -0.26 15.37 -23.96
C HIS A 34 -0.54 14.51 -25.20
N SER A 35 -1.80 14.43 -25.65
CA SER A 35 -2.22 13.51 -26.73
C SER A 35 -1.73 12.06 -26.50
N GLY A 36 -1.71 11.63 -25.24
CA GLY A 36 -1.30 10.31 -24.79
C GLY A 36 -2.45 9.32 -24.63
N THR A 37 -2.12 8.15 -24.08
CA THR A 37 -3.07 7.05 -23.85
C THR A 37 -3.49 6.98 -22.38
N PHE A 38 -4.79 6.95 -22.14
CA PHE A 38 -5.39 6.63 -20.84
C PHE A 38 -5.84 5.17 -20.79
N VAL A 39 -5.21 4.38 -19.92
CA VAL A 39 -5.45 2.94 -19.78
C VAL A 39 -6.31 2.63 -18.54
N LEU A 40 -7.32 1.79 -18.70
CA LEU A 40 -8.05 1.18 -17.60
C LEU A 40 -7.56 -0.26 -17.38
N ARG A 41 -7.14 -0.60 -16.15
CA ARG A 41 -6.72 -1.96 -15.79
C ARG A 41 -7.41 -2.41 -14.51
N VAL A 42 -8.03 -3.57 -14.52
CA VAL A 42 -8.77 -4.10 -13.36
C VAL A 42 -7.83 -4.93 -12.51
N GLU A 43 -7.72 -4.57 -11.24
CA GLU A 43 -6.87 -5.23 -10.24
C GLU A 43 -7.68 -6.29 -9.48
N ASP A 44 -8.07 -7.36 -10.20
CA ASP A 44 -9.04 -8.38 -9.76
C ASP A 44 -8.41 -9.67 -9.19
N THR A 45 -7.27 -9.58 -8.53
CA THR A 45 -6.56 -10.76 -7.99
C THR A 45 -7.22 -11.38 -6.75
N ASP A 46 -7.91 -10.59 -5.93
CA ASP A 46 -8.65 -11.09 -4.77
C ASP A 46 -10.08 -11.53 -5.12
N ARG A 47 -10.20 -12.76 -5.64
CA ARG A 47 -11.48 -13.33 -6.09
C ARG A 47 -12.58 -13.32 -5.02
N ALA A 48 -12.25 -13.34 -3.74
CA ALA A 48 -13.25 -13.38 -2.67
C ALA A 48 -13.96 -12.03 -2.46
N ARG A 49 -13.28 -10.92 -2.78
CA ARG A 49 -13.81 -9.56 -2.60
C ARG A 49 -14.26 -8.91 -3.91
N ASN A 50 -13.85 -9.46 -5.04
CA ASN A 50 -14.18 -8.92 -6.35
C ASN A 50 -15.53 -9.41 -6.85
N THR A 51 -16.38 -8.50 -7.31
CA THR A 51 -17.63 -8.87 -7.99
C THR A 51 -17.74 -8.22 -9.36
N GLU A 52 -18.42 -8.90 -10.27
CA GLU A 52 -18.73 -8.35 -11.59
C GLU A 52 -19.59 -7.09 -11.49
N GLU A 53 -20.47 -7.01 -10.48
CA GLU A 53 -21.30 -5.82 -10.27
C GLU A 53 -20.45 -4.59 -9.93
N PHE A 54 -19.44 -4.74 -9.06
CA PHE A 54 -18.54 -3.63 -8.73
C PHE A 54 -17.68 -3.21 -9.92
N ALA A 55 -17.19 -4.16 -10.71
CA ALA A 55 -16.47 -3.85 -11.94
C ALA A 55 -17.35 -3.06 -12.92
N ALA A 56 -18.59 -3.51 -13.14
CA ALA A 56 -19.56 -2.83 -14.00
C ALA A 56 -19.87 -1.41 -13.50
N ALA A 57 -20.11 -1.24 -12.20
CA ALA A 57 -20.38 0.05 -11.59
C ALA A 57 -19.20 1.03 -11.74
N ILE A 58 -17.95 0.54 -11.67
CA ILE A 58 -16.77 1.36 -11.96
C ILE A 58 -16.78 1.82 -13.41
N TYR A 59 -17.06 0.92 -14.36
CA TYR A 59 -17.09 1.28 -15.79
C TYR A 59 -18.18 2.29 -16.11
N GLU A 60 -19.37 2.11 -15.53
CA GLU A 60 -20.49 3.03 -15.67
C GLU A 60 -20.19 4.38 -15.06
N GLY A 61 -19.61 4.42 -13.86
CA GLY A 61 -19.20 5.67 -13.21
C GLY A 61 -18.17 6.45 -14.03
N LEU A 62 -17.18 5.77 -14.60
CA LEU A 62 -16.19 6.40 -15.48
C LEU A 62 -16.83 6.94 -16.77
N ARG A 63 -17.73 6.18 -17.41
CA ARG A 63 -18.45 6.63 -18.61
C ARG A 63 -19.37 7.81 -18.31
N TRP A 64 -20.08 7.78 -17.19
CA TRP A 64 -20.96 8.87 -16.74
C TRP A 64 -20.18 10.18 -16.52
N LEU A 65 -18.96 10.08 -15.99
CA LEU A 65 -18.04 11.21 -15.84
C LEU A 65 -17.39 11.67 -17.16
N GLY A 66 -17.62 10.96 -18.29
CA GLY A 66 -16.98 11.23 -19.57
C GLY A 66 -15.51 10.78 -19.65
N LEU A 67 -15.04 9.96 -18.71
CA LEU A 67 -13.65 9.51 -18.60
C LEU A 67 -13.40 8.23 -19.41
N ASN A 68 -13.63 8.30 -20.72
CA ASN A 68 -13.40 7.17 -21.63
C ASN A 68 -11.90 6.80 -21.69
N TRP A 69 -11.61 5.50 -21.64
CA TRP A 69 -10.27 4.93 -21.77
C TRP A 69 -9.98 4.47 -23.19
N ASP A 70 -8.72 4.60 -23.59
CA ASP A 70 -8.23 4.25 -24.93
C ASP A 70 -7.83 2.77 -25.01
N GLU A 71 -7.44 2.20 -23.88
CA GLU A 71 -7.10 0.79 -23.72
C GLU A 71 -7.68 0.26 -22.41
N GLY A 72 -8.21 -0.96 -22.42
CA GLY A 72 -8.81 -1.53 -21.21
C GLY A 72 -9.84 -2.62 -21.49
N PRO A 73 -10.59 -3.05 -20.45
CA PRO A 73 -11.76 -3.90 -20.63
C PRO A 73 -12.71 -3.34 -21.70
N HIS A 74 -13.34 -4.24 -22.48
CA HIS A 74 -14.26 -3.96 -23.58
C HIS A 74 -13.67 -3.24 -24.81
N VAL A 75 -12.62 -2.45 -24.65
CA VAL A 75 -11.94 -1.70 -25.72
C VAL A 75 -10.77 -2.50 -26.31
N GLY A 76 -10.11 -3.32 -25.48
CA GLY A 76 -8.89 -4.04 -25.88
C GLY A 76 -7.68 -3.12 -25.91
N GLY A 77 -6.71 -3.45 -26.76
CA GLY A 77 -5.45 -2.73 -26.90
C GLY A 77 -4.25 -3.67 -26.95
N ASN A 78 -3.09 -3.13 -27.32
CA ASN A 78 -1.89 -3.91 -27.63
C ASN A 78 -1.17 -4.49 -26.40
N PHE A 79 -1.57 -4.09 -25.19
CA PHE A 79 -0.90 -4.44 -23.93
C PHE A 79 -1.78 -5.25 -22.97
N GLY A 80 -2.88 -5.81 -23.50
CA GLY A 80 -3.76 -6.69 -22.75
C GLY A 80 -3.08 -8.00 -22.31
N PRO A 81 -3.80 -8.86 -21.57
CA PRO A 81 -5.14 -8.65 -21.03
C PRO A 81 -5.20 -7.54 -19.97
N TYR A 82 -6.33 -6.84 -19.84
CA TYR A 82 -6.48 -5.71 -18.90
C TYR A 82 -7.11 -6.10 -17.54
N PHE A 83 -7.32 -7.39 -17.31
CA PHE A 83 -7.67 -7.97 -16.00
C PHE A 83 -6.45 -8.65 -15.42
N GLN A 84 -6.07 -8.35 -14.18
CA GLN A 84 -4.93 -8.99 -13.55
C GLN A 84 -5.10 -10.49 -13.38
N SER A 85 -6.32 -10.97 -13.13
CA SER A 85 -6.64 -12.40 -13.00
C SER A 85 -6.29 -13.23 -14.25
N GLN A 86 -6.17 -12.57 -15.40
CA GLN A 86 -5.84 -13.17 -16.70
C GLN A 86 -4.35 -13.06 -17.04
N ARG A 87 -3.50 -12.56 -16.12
CA ARG A 87 -2.09 -12.25 -16.39
C ARG A 87 -1.10 -13.14 -15.63
N ASN A 88 -1.56 -14.28 -15.10
CA ASN A 88 -0.72 -15.20 -14.31
C ASN A 88 0.56 -15.63 -15.05
N GLU A 89 0.46 -15.98 -16.33
CA GLU A 89 1.64 -16.37 -17.13
C GLU A 89 2.70 -15.26 -17.21
N ILE A 90 2.26 -13.99 -17.19
CA ILE A 90 3.17 -12.84 -17.18
C ILE A 90 3.87 -12.78 -15.82
N TYR A 91 3.13 -12.92 -14.72
CA TYR A 91 3.71 -12.90 -13.38
C TYR A 91 4.69 -14.04 -13.17
N GLU A 92 4.34 -15.27 -13.57
CA GLU A 92 5.22 -16.44 -13.49
C GLU A 92 6.51 -16.25 -14.31
N ARG A 93 6.40 -15.70 -15.52
CA ARG A 93 7.55 -15.40 -16.38
C ARG A 93 8.51 -14.41 -15.72
N TYR A 94 7.99 -13.33 -15.14
CA TYR A 94 8.82 -12.32 -14.48
C TYR A 94 9.34 -12.79 -13.12
N LEU A 95 8.56 -13.58 -12.39
CA LEU A 95 9.00 -14.22 -11.16
C LEU A 95 10.20 -15.14 -11.42
N LYS A 96 10.13 -15.96 -12.48
CA LYS A 96 11.26 -16.79 -12.92
C LYS A 96 12.49 -15.97 -13.23
N LYS A 97 12.36 -14.84 -13.97
CA LYS A 97 13.49 -13.94 -14.23
C LYS A 97 14.13 -13.40 -12.95
N LEU A 98 13.32 -13.03 -11.96
CA LEU A 98 13.82 -12.56 -10.67
C LEU A 98 14.49 -13.70 -9.87
N GLN A 99 13.97 -14.91 -9.98
CA GLN A 99 14.57 -16.12 -9.40
C GLN A 99 15.92 -16.45 -10.00
N ASP A 100 16.00 -16.50 -11.33
CA ASP A 100 17.22 -16.81 -12.06
C ASP A 100 18.31 -15.75 -11.82
N ALA A 101 17.91 -14.50 -11.54
CA ALA A 101 18.80 -13.40 -11.17
C ALA A 101 19.17 -13.35 -9.67
N GLY A 102 18.64 -14.24 -8.83
CA GLY A 102 18.93 -14.26 -7.38
C GLY A 102 18.27 -13.13 -6.58
N HIS A 103 17.27 -12.44 -7.15
CA HIS A 103 16.54 -11.34 -6.53
C HIS A 103 15.35 -11.77 -5.67
N ILE A 104 15.10 -13.06 -5.52
CA ILE A 104 14.09 -13.58 -4.59
C ILE A 104 14.69 -14.63 -3.67
N PHE A 105 14.06 -14.81 -2.52
CA PHE A 105 14.35 -15.88 -1.57
C PHE A 105 13.05 -16.38 -0.95
N GLU A 106 13.06 -17.63 -0.48
CA GLU A 106 11.94 -18.19 0.27
C GLU A 106 12.10 -17.86 1.76
N ASP A 107 11.00 -17.45 2.39
CA ASP A 107 10.93 -17.19 3.81
C ASP A 107 9.54 -17.52 4.33
N GLN A 108 9.46 -18.48 5.25
CA GLN A 108 8.20 -18.96 5.86
C GLN A 108 7.14 -19.38 4.82
N GLY A 109 7.56 -20.06 3.75
CA GLY A 109 6.66 -20.53 2.68
C GLY A 109 6.16 -19.43 1.73
N ALA A 110 6.71 -18.22 1.81
CA ALA A 110 6.44 -17.14 0.88
C ALA A 110 7.72 -16.75 0.11
N LEU A 111 7.55 -16.41 -1.17
CA LEU A 111 8.63 -15.82 -1.96
C LEU A 111 8.72 -14.33 -1.64
N ARG A 112 9.90 -13.88 -1.21
CA ARG A 112 10.19 -12.48 -0.88
C ARG A 112 11.20 -11.90 -1.85
N PHE A 113 11.01 -10.62 -2.19
CA PHE A 113 11.96 -9.88 -3.00
C PHE A 113 13.17 -9.46 -2.15
N ARG A 114 14.38 -9.71 -2.66
CA ARG A 114 15.63 -9.24 -2.07
C ARG A 114 15.83 -7.77 -2.44
N SER A 115 15.33 -6.88 -1.58
CA SER A 115 15.52 -5.45 -1.74
C SER A 115 17.02 -5.11 -1.80
N PRO A 116 17.47 -4.33 -2.80
CA PRO A 116 18.78 -3.69 -2.75
C PRO A 116 18.90 -2.84 -1.46
N ARG A 117 20.07 -2.92 -0.81
CA ARG A 117 20.38 -2.17 0.42
C ARG A 117 20.99 -0.82 0.04
N GLU A 118 20.27 -0.06 -0.76
CA GLU A 118 20.76 1.19 -1.34
C GLU A 118 19.87 2.37 -0.99
N HIS A 119 20.43 3.56 -1.11
CA HIS A 119 19.70 4.81 -0.94
C HIS A 119 18.98 5.13 -2.24
N VAL A 120 17.65 5.21 -2.19
CA VAL A 120 16.81 5.47 -3.35
C VAL A 120 16.14 6.82 -3.19
N VAL A 121 16.40 7.73 -4.12
CA VAL A 121 15.70 9.01 -4.21
C VAL A 121 14.74 8.96 -5.39
N VAL A 122 13.47 9.23 -5.14
CA VAL A 122 12.42 9.30 -6.15
C VAL A 122 11.96 10.75 -6.28
N ASP A 123 12.09 11.31 -7.48
CA ASP A 123 11.56 12.63 -7.78
C ASP A 123 10.05 12.51 -8.12
N ASP A 124 9.19 12.90 -7.18
CA ASP A 124 7.74 12.95 -7.36
C ASP A 124 7.30 14.32 -7.91
N LEU A 125 6.40 14.33 -8.90
CA LEU A 125 5.95 15.55 -9.57
C LEU A 125 5.19 16.52 -8.65
N VAL A 126 4.62 16.04 -7.54
CA VAL A 126 3.82 16.84 -6.60
C VAL A 126 4.56 17.05 -5.29
N CYS A 127 5.11 15.98 -4.72
CA CYS A 127 5.78 15.98 -3.42
C CYS A 127 7.26 16.38 -3.50
N GLY A 128 7.85 16.47 -4.69
CA GLY A 128 9.27 16.73 -4.88
C GLY A 128 10.12 15.49 -4.56
N LYS A 129 11.35 15.69 -4.08
CA LYS A 129 12.28 14.60 -3.80
C LYS A 129 11.85 13.80 -2.58
N ILE A 130 11.60 12.51 -2.76
CA ILE A 130 11.29 11.55 -1.70
C ILE A 130 12.49 10.64 -1.49
N ASP A 131 12.96 10.59 -0.25
CA ASP A 131 14.18 9.90 0.16
C ASP A 131 13.84 8.57 0.87
N PHE A 132 14.35 7.47 0.32
CA PHE A 132 14.22 6.13 0.88
C PHE A 132 15.60 5.55 1.22
N ASP A 133 15.95 5.59 2.49
CA ASP A 133 17.10 4.86 3.02
C ASP A 133 16.74 3.38 3.28
N LEU A 134 17.06 2.51 2.32
CA LEU A 134 16.89 1.05 2.41
C LEU A 134 18.12 0.35 3.00
N SER A 135 19.18 1.09 3.33
CA SER A 135 20.41 0.52 3.93
C SER A 135 20.22 0.20 5.42
N ASN A 136 19.24 0.83 6.07
CA ASN A 136 19.06 0.77 7.51
C ASN A 136 18.27 -0.48 7.94
N GLU A 137 18.92 -1.42 8.63
CA GLU A 137 18.30 -2.67 9.11
C GLU A 137 17.16 -2.43 10.12
N GLN A 138 17.15 -1.28 10.82
CA GLN A 138 16.17 -0.99 11.87
C GLN A 138 14.79 -0.55 11.37
N ARG A 139 14.62 -0.34 10.06
CA ARG A 139 13.32 -0.02 9.43
C ARG A 139 12.59 -1.28 8.93
N GLU A 140 12.80 -2.41 9.58
CA GLU A 140 11.79 -3.46 9.57
C GLU A 140 10.48 -2.82 10.06
N PHE A 141 9.45 -2.84 9.21
CA PHE A 141 8.19 -2.13 9.37
C PHE A 141 7.57 -2.40 10.76
N ARG A 142 7.90 -1.58 11.76
CA ARG A 142 7.18 -1.56 13.03
C ARG A 142 5.82 -0.97 12.72
N MET A 143 4.85 -1.85 12.49
CA MET A 143 3.43 -1.54 12.64
C MET A 143 3.20 -1.13 14.10
N SER A 144 3.51 0.11 14.44
CA SER A 144 3.15 0.69 15.72
C SER A 144 1.65 0.98 15.67
N PHE A 145 0.87 0.02 16.14
CA PHE A 145 -0.50 0.25 16.56
C PHE A 145 -0.45 1.40 17.58
N VAL A 146 -0.98 2.57 17.22
CA VAL A 146 -1.13 3.69 18.14
C VAL A 146 -2.23 3.29 19.13
N GLY A 147 -1.80 2.65 20.20
CA GLY A 147 -2.59 2.32 21.37
C GLY A 147 -1.67 2.39 22.56
N LYS A 148 -1.60 3.56 23.21
CA LYS A 148 -1.02 3.72 24.54
C LYS A 148 -1.50 2.58 25.43
N ILE A 149 -0.59 1.72 25.90
CA ILE A 149 -0.61 1.16 27.25
C ILE A 149 0.85 0.94 27.66
N ILE A 150 1.16 1.51 28.81
CA ILE A 150 2.42 1.53 29.53
C ILE A 150 2.80 0.12 29.95
N PHE A 151 4.06 -0.31 29.74
CA PHE A 151 4.70 -1.23 30.68
C PHE A 151 6.20 -0.90 30.84
N GLN A 152 6.57 -0.75 32.11
CA GLN A 152 7.88 -0.39 32.61
C GLN A 152 9.00 -1.30 32.09
N THR A 153 10.11 -0.68 31.74
CA THR A 153 11.42 -1.30 31.61
C THR A 153 11.81 -2.02 32.91
N ARG A 154 11.83 -3.36 32.92
CA ARG A 154 12.65 -4.12 33.87
C ARG A 154 14.05 -4.27 33.29
N ARG A 155 14.95 -3.36 33.67
CA ARG A 155 16.39 -3.67 33.65
C ARG A 155 16.69 -4.57 34.84
N SER A 156 17.24 -5.74 34.55
CA SER A 156 17.96 -6.58 35.50
C SER A 156 19.20 -5.84 35.99
N THR A 157 19.37 -5.73 37.31
CA THR A 157 20.64 -5.96 38.01
C THR A 157 20.42 -5.91 39.52
N SER A 158 20.60 -7.08 40.12
CA SER A 158 21.23 -7.43 41.39
C SER A 158 21.47 -6.38 42.50
N SER A 159 21.22 -6.85 43.72
CA SER A 159 21.81 -6.49 45.03
C SER A 159 21.57 -5.09 45.58
N PHE A 160 20.78 -4.99 46.67
CA PHE A 160 21.31 -4.66 48.01
C PHE A 160 20.23 -4.77 49.10
N ILE A 161 20.71 -4.93 50.33
CA ILE A 161 20.08 -5.51 51.52
C ILE A 161 19.23 -4.51 52.34
N ALA A 162 18.15 -5.05 52.92
CA ALA A 162 17.38 -4.71 54.13
C ALA A 162 17.64 -3.41 54.93
N ARG A 163 16.54 -2.74 55.34
CA ARG A 163 16.21 -2.50 56.76
C ARG A 163 14.78 -1.99 57.00
N SER A 164 14.25 -2.43 58.12
CA SER A 164 12.92 -2.30 58.71
C SER A 164 12.56 -0.93 59.29
N GLY A 165 11.27 -0.59 59.36
CA GLY A 165 10.76 0.44 60.28
C GLY A 165 9.24 0.67 60.24
N ARG A 166 8.52 0.15 61.25
CA ARG A 166 7.38 0.71 62.05
C ARG A 166 6.57 1.90 61.48
N ARG A 167 5.27 2.16 61.74
CA ARG A 167 4.09 1.54 62.41
C ARG A 167 2.94 2.59 62.31
N ARG A 168 1.67 2.15 62.20
CA ARG A 168 0.39 2.70 62.78
C ARG A 168 -0.14 4.10 62.35
N ARG A 169 -1.37 4.19 61.78
CA ARG A 169 -2.72 4.51 62.39
C ARG A 169 -2.80 5.94 62.97
N THR A 170 -3.72 6.84 62.61
CA THR A 170 -5.20 6.91 62.87
C THR A 170 -5.83 8.09 62.06
N LEU A 171 -6.96 7.95 61.34
CA LEU A 171 -8.39 8.22 61.66
C LEU A 171 -8.81 9.66 62.10
N ARG A 172 -9.87 10.17 61.40
CA ARG A 172 -10.87 11.23 61.74
C ARG A 172 -10.38 12.69 61.70
N THR A 173 -11.11 13.73 61.28
CA THR A 173 -12.56 14.01 61.06
C THR A 173 -12.70 15.28 60.17
N SER A 174 -13.76 15.38 59.37
CA SER A 174 -14.37 16.61 58.78
C SER A 174 -15.05 17.47 59.88
N PRO A 175 -15.67 18.68 59.65
CA PRO A 175 -16.21 19.23 58.39
C PRO A 175 -16.14 20.77 58.13
N SER A 176 -16.63 21.13 56.94
CA SER A 176 -17.37 22.36 56.53
C SER A 176 -16.72 23.74 56.62
N PHE A 177 -16.49 24.35 55.45
CA PHE A 177 -17.31 25.43 54.87
C PHE A 177 -17.34 25.28 53.34
#